data_AF-A0AAD9J6P7-F1
#
_entry.id   AF-A0AAD9J6P7-F1
#
_cell.length_a   1.000
_cell.length_b   1.000
_cell.length_c   1.000
_cell.angle_alpha   90.00
_cell.angle_beta   90.00
_cell.angle_gamma   90.00
#
_symmetry.space_group_name_H-M   'P 1'
#
loop_
_entity.id
_entity.type
_entity.pdbx_description
1 polymer ?
#
loop_
_entity_poly.entity_id
_entity_poly.type
_entity_poly.pdbx_seq_one_letter_code
_entity_poly.pdbx_strand_id
1 'polypeptide(L)'
;MCRFIELTILLLVIVASLTATDAWGSSGSICGHRTYNPTFSMCCAGRVVSKPFNGACCGTQAYDTRWKICCGGRVLSKPFNAACCGTQAYDTRWKICCGGRVLSKPFNAACCGTQAYDSRWHQCCNGRIC
;
A
#
# COMPACT_ATOMS: atom_id res chain seq x y z
N MET A 1 -49.15 -4.21 40.83
CA MET A 1 -48.70 -4.33 39.43
C MET A 1 -47.71 -3.24 39.02
N CYS A 2 -47.81 -1.98 39.50
CA CYS A 2 -46.84 -0.92 39.15
C CYS A 2 -45.38 -1.15 39.60
N ARG A 3 -45.13 -1.72 40.78
CA ARG A 3 -43.77 -1.90 41.32
C ARG A 3 -42.87 -2.86 40.52
N PHE A 4 -43.45 -3.83 39.82
CA PHE A 4 -42.69 -4.77 38.98
C PHE A 4 -42.26 -4.15 37.65
N ILE A 5 -43.09 -3.26 37.10
CA ILE A 5 -42.83 -2.55 35.84
C ILE A 5 -41.65 -1.59 36.02
N GLU A 6 -41.56 -0.91 37.16
CA GLU A 6 -40.44 -0.01 37.49
C GLU A 6 -39.09 -0.74 37.54
N LEU A 7 -39.02 -1.92 38.17
CA LEU A 7 -37.78 -2.70 38.24
C LEU A 7 -37.33 -3.19 36.85
N THR A 8 -38.26 -3.56 35.98
CA THR A 8 -37.94 -4.00 34.62
C THR A 8 -37.43 -2.85 33.75
N ILE A 9 -37.98 -1.65 33.90
CA ILE A 9 -37.50 -0.45 33.19
C ILE A 9 -36.10 -0.06 33.68
N LEU A 10 -35.86 -0.09 35.00
CA LEU A 10 -34.55 0.12 35.60
C LEU A 10 -33.49 -0.85 35.08
N LEU A 11 -33.80 -2.14 35.02
CA LEU A 11 -32.91 -3.17 34.45
C LEU A 11 -32.63 -2.92 32.97
N LEU A 12 -33.62 -2.55 32.16
CA LEU A 12 -33.41 -2.24 30.75
C LEU A 12 -32.54 -1.00 30.54
N VAL A 13 -32.68 0.04 31.38
CA VAL A 13 -31.83 1.24 31.35
C VAL A 13 -30.40 0.91 31.74
N ILE A 14 -30.19 0.07 32.76
CA ILE A 14 -28.86 -0.41 33.19
C ILE A 14 -28.22 -1.27 32.09
N VAL A 15 -28.99 -2.16 31.44
CA VAL A 15 -28.50 -2.96 30.32
C VAL A 15 -28.17 -2.08 29.11
N ALA A 16 -29.01 -1.09 28.78
CA ALA A 16 -28.75 -0.16 27.68
C ALA A 16 -27.48 0.68 27.91
N SER A 17 -27.20 1.07 29.16
CA SER A 17 -25.98 1.77 29.53
C SER A 17 -24.75 0.86 29.62
N LEU A 18 -24.90 -0.43 29.96
CA LEU A 18 -23.84 -1.44 29.85
C LEU A 18 -23.50 -1.80 28.39
N THR A 19 -24.47 -1.76 27.47
CA THR A 19 -24.27 -2.01 26.03
C THR A 19 -23.89 -0.77 25.24
N ALA A 20 -23.99 0.42 25.84
CA ALA A 20 -23.37 1.61 25.32
C ALA A 20 -21.86 1.48 25.56
N THR A 21 -21.18 0.67 24.74
CA THR A 21 -19.73 0.79 24.58
C THR A 21 -19.46 2.18 24.06
N ASP A 22 -19.22 3.07 25.00
CA ASP A 22 -18.69 4.41 24.91
C ASP A 22 -18.16 4.76 23.52
N ALA A 23 -19.02 5.35 22.68
CA ALA A 23 -18.57 6.26 21.64
C ALA A 23 -18.17 7.59 22.30
N TRP A 24 -17.32 7.52 23.32
CA TRP A 24 -16.55 8.67 23.78
C TRP A 24 -15.61 9.01 22.64
N GLY A 25 -15.69 10.25 22.17
CA GLY A 25 -15.00 10.82 21.01
C GLY A 25 -13.49 10.65 21.03
N SER A 26 -13.03 9.42 20.87
CA SER A 26 -11.68 9.06 20.55
C SER A 26 -11.61 9.12 19.05
N SER A 27 -10.77 10.00 18.51
CA SER A 27 -10.40 10.05 17.09
C SER A 27 -9.63 8.79 16.68
N GLY A 28 -10.14 7.60 17.01
CA GLY A 28 -9.56 6.31 16.72
C GLY A 28 -10.16 5.77 15.42
N SER A 29 -9.32 5.43 14.47
CA SER A 29 -9.73 4.72 13.27
C SER A 29 -9.76 3.22 13.53
N ILE A 30 -10.51 2.47 12.72
CA ILE A 30 -10.68 1.02 12.88
C ILE A 30 -9.91 0.29 11.77
N CYS A 31 -9.21 -0.79 12.14
CA CYS A 31 -8.53 -1.72 11.25
C CYS A 31 -8.95 -3.15 11.63
N GLY A 32 -9.84 -3.75 10.83
CA GLY A 32 -10.48 -5.01 11.21
C GLY A 32 -11.31 -4.83 12.48
N HIS A 33 -10.97 -5.56 13.55
CA HIS A 33 -11.63 -5.45 14.87
C HIS A 33 -10.83 -4.63 15.89
N ARG A 34 -9.78 -3.92 15.46
CA ARG A 34 -8.91 -3.14 16.34
C ARG A 34 -9.07 -1.66 16.08
N THR A 35 -9.21 -0.86 17.13
CA THR A 35 -9.08 0.59 17.08
C THR A 35 -7.61 0.99 17.12
N TYR A 36 -7.26 2.08 16.46
CA TYR A 36 -5.92 2.64 16.46
C TYR A 36 -5.98 4.17 16.31
N ASN A 37 -4.92 4.86 16.72
CA ASN A 37 -4.85 6.30 16.55
C ASN A 37 -4.27 6.66 15.16
N PRO A 38 -5.02 7.36 14.28
CA PRO A 38 -4.60 7.71 12.93
C PRO A 38 -3.51 8.80 12.87
N THR A 39 -3.19 9.43 14.01
CA THR A 39 -2.09 10.39 14.11
C THR A 39 -0.74 9.69 14.00
N PHE A 40 -0.58 8.53 14.66
CA PHE A 40 0.70 7.80 14.72
C PHE A 40 0.68 6.42 14.06
N SER A 41 -0.49 5.90 13.71
CA SER A 41 -0.66 4.59 13.06
C SER A 41 -1.56 4.66 11.84
N MET A 42 -1.47 3.63 11.00
CA MET A 42 -2.32 3.43 9.83
C MET A 42 -2.64 1.94 9.67
N CYS A 43 -3.70 1.63 8.93
CA CYS A 43 -4.09 0.26 8.61
C CYS A 43 -3.57 -0.14 7.22
N CYS A 44 -2.77 -1.21 7.15
CA CYS A 44 -2.29 -1.79 5.90
C CYS A 44 -2.69 -3.27 5.83
N ALA A 45 -3.58 -3.61 4.87
CA ALA A 45 -4.08 -4.98 4.67
C ALA A 45 -4.51 -5.68 5.97
N GLY A 46 -5.32 -5.00 6.80
CA GLY A 46 -5.84 -5.53 8.06
C GLY A 46 -4.85 -5.51 9.25
N ARG A 47 -3.63 -5.00 9.05
CA ARG A 47 -2.62 -4.85 10.10
C ARG A 47 -2.41 -3.37 10.45
N VAL A 48 -2.51 -3.04 11.73
CA VAL A 48 -2.14 -1.71 12.24
C VAL A 48 -0.62 -1.61 12.28
N VAL A 49 -0.08 -0.56 11.67
CA VAL A 49 1.36 -0.28 11.56
C VAL A 49 1.64 1.19 11.87
N SER A 50 2.88 1.51 12.28
CA SER A 50 3.31 2.89 12.49
C SER A 50 3.20 3.70 11.20
N LYS A 51 2.65 4.92 11.29
CA LYS A 51 2.41 5.81 10.15
C LYS A 51 3.66 6.64 9.86
N PRO A 52 4.28 6.48 8.67
CA PRO A 52 5.34 7.37 8.20
C PRO A 52 4.77 8.76 7.84
N PHE A 53 5.64 9.75 7.68
CA PHE A 53 5.23 11.12 7.36
C PHE A 53 4.47 11.19 6.03
N ASN A 54 5.03 10.61 4.96
CA ASN A 54 4.33 10.39 3.69
C ASN A 54 3.96 8.91 3.52
N GLY A 55 3.21 8.39 4.49
CA GLY A 55 2.87 6.98 4.61
C GLY A 55 2.01 6.43 3.46
N ALA A 56 2.44 5.30 2.90
CA ALA A 56 1.64 4.45 2.03
C ALA A 56 1.80 2.97 2.42
N CYS A 57 0.89 2.12 1.96
CA CYS A 57 0.93 0.68 2.23
C CYS A 57 1.53 -0.10 1.05
N CYS A 58 2.30 -1.13 1.38
CA CYS A 58 2.74 -2.19 0.47
C CYS A 58 2.39 -3.53 1.13
N GLY A 59 1.22 -4.08 0.79
CA GLY A 59 0.65 -5.21 1.53
C GLY A 59 0.39 -4.84 3.00
N THR A 60 0.98 -5.58 3.93
CA THR A 60 0.83 -5.39 5.40
C THR A 60 1.89 -4.47 6.02
N GLN A 61 2.70 -3.79 5.19
CA GLN A 61 3.78 -2.90 5.62
C GLN A 61 3.48 -1.46 5.21
N ALA A 62 3.75 -0.49 6.09
CA ALA A 62 3.77 0.92 5.73
C ALA A 62 5.19 1.36 5.34
N TYR A 63 5.29 2.32 4.43
CA TYR A 63 6.56 2.93 4.02
C TYR A 63 6.40 4.41 3.70
N ASP A 64 7.50 5.17 3.79
CA ASP A 64 7.51 6.58 3.40
C ASP A 64 7.76 6.73 1.89
N THR A 65 6.77 7.26 1.17
CA THR A 65 6.80 7.45 -0.28
C THR A 65 7.84 8.45 -0.77
N ARG A 66 8.45 9.23 0.14
CA ARG A 66 9.58 10.12 -0.19
C ARG A 66 10.83 9.34 -0.55
N TRP A 67 11.11 8.25 0.17
CA TRP A 67 12.38 7.50 0.06
C TRP A 67 12.20 6.06 -0.42
N LYS A 68 10.98 5.54 -0.40
CA LYS A 68 10.67 4.15 -0.72
C LYS A 68 9.54 4.04 -1.76
N ILE A 69 9.48 2.91 -2.43
CA ILE A 69 8.47 2.55 -3.44
C ILE A 69 8.04 1.09 -3.24
N CYS A 70 6.78 0.77 -3.53
CA CYS A 70 6.27 -0.60 -3.52
C CYS A 70 6.29 -1.18 -4.94
N CYS A 71 7.06 -2.26 -5.17
CA CYS A 71 7.08 -2.99 -6.44
C CYS A 71 6.83 -4.46 -6.19
N GLY A 72 5.77 -5.03 -6.80
CA GLY A 72 5.43 -6.45 -6.65
C GLY A 72 5.29 -6.90 -5.18
N GLY A 73 4.71 -6.05 -4.33
CA GLY A 73 4.54 -6.34 -2.90
C GLY A 73 5.79 -6.16 -2.03
N ARG A 74 6.90 -5.66 -2.58
CA ARG A 74 8.13 -5.37 -1.81
C ARG A 74 8.36 -3.87 -1.70
N VAL A 75 8.69 -3.41 -0.49
CA VAL A 75 9.16 -2.04 -0.23
C VAL A 75 10.64 -1.94 -0.60
N LEU A 76 10.97 -1.06 -1.53
CA LEU A 76 12.31 -0.86 -2.08
C LEU A 76 12.74 0.60 -1.92
N SER A 77 14.05 0.87 -1.98
CA SER A 77 14.56 2.24 -2.09
C SER A 77 14.08 2.88 -3.40
N LYS A 78 13.62 4.13 -3.32
CA LYS A 78 13.05 4.88 -4.45
C LYS A 78 14.17 5.62 -5.20
N PRO A 79 14.44 5.27 -6.48
CA PRO A 79 15.29 6.08 -7.35
C PRO A 79 14.68 7.45 -7.64
N PHE A 80 15.43 8.35 -8.29
CA PHE A 80 14.92 9.68 -8.61
C PHE A 80 13.75 9.61 -9.59
N ASN A 81 13.94 8.91 -10.72
CA ASN A 81 12.85 8.60 -11.65
C ASN A 81 12.40 7.16 -11.48
N ALA A 82 11.82 6.85 -10.33
CA ALA A 82 11.46 5.49 -9.94
C ALA A 82 10.36 4.89 -10.84
N ALA A 83 10.60 3.68 -11.33
CA ALA A 83 9.59 2.78 -11.88
C ALA A 83 9.80 1.35 -11.40
N CYS A 84 8.77 0.52 -11.54
CA CYS A 84 8.81 -0.89 -11.16
C CYS A 84 8.99 -1.81 -12.38
N CYS A 85 9.78 -2.87 -12.21
CA CYS A 85 9.87 -4.00 -13.11
C CYS A 85 9.66 -5.28 -12.29
N GLY A 86 8.42 -5.75 -12.22
CA GLY A 86 8.02 -6.81 -11.29
C GLY A 86 8.31 -6.42 -9.84
N THR A 87 9.21 -7.14 -9.19
CA THR A 87 9.61 -6.93 -7.79
C THR A 87 10.87 -6.08 -7.62
N GLN A 88 11.28 -5.33 -8.65
CA GLN A 88 12.45 -4.46 -8.64
C GLN A 88 12.06 -3.01 -8.93
N ALA A 89 12.77 -2.06 -8.31
CA ALA A 89 12.68 -0.64 -8.61
C ALA A 89 13.90 -0.21 -9.41
N TYR A 90 13.73 0.66 -10.40
CA TYR A 90 14.83 1.18 -11.23
C TYR A 90 14.62 2.64 -11.61
N ASP A 91 15.70 3.32 -11.99
CA ASP A 91 15.64 4.70 -12.49
C ASP A 91 15.42 4.70 -14.01
N THR A 92 14.29 5.25 -14.46
CA THR A 92 13.89 5.30 -15.88
C THR A 92 14.79 6.20 -16.73
N ARG A 93 15.67 6.99 -16.13
CA ARG A 93 16.68 7.78 -16.84
C ARG A 93 17.72 6.89 -17.51
N TRP A 94 18.14 5.81 -16.83
CA TRP A 94 19.28 4.98 -17.25
C TRP A 94 18.90 3.53 -17.55
N LYS A 95 17.70 3.11 -17.15
CA LYS A 95 17.25 1.73 -17.25
C LYS A 95 15.86 1.63 -17.89
N ILE A 96 15.55 0.47 -18.45
CA ILE A 96 14.26 0.11 -19.05
C ILE A 96 13.87 -1.30 -18.58
N CYS A 97 12.56 -1.58 -18.49
CA CYS A 97 12.04 -2.90 -18.18
C CYS A 97 11.57 -3.61 -19.46
N CYS A 98 12.19 -4.73 -19.83
CA CYS A 98 11.77 -5.56 -20.97
C CYS A 98 11.54 -6.99 -20.50
N GLY A 99 10.33 -7.53 -20.70
CA GLY A 99 9.98 -8.90 -20.31
C GLY A 99 10.28 -9.22 -18.84
N GLY A 100 10.07 -8.25 -17.94
CA GLY A 100 10.33 -8.40 -16.50
C GLY A 100 11.79 -8.25 -16.07
N ARG A 101 12.71 -7.89 -16.97
CA ARG A 101 14.12 -7.63 -16.67
C ARG A 101 14.46 -6.14 -16.75
N VAL A 102 15.17 -5.64 -15.75
CA VAL A 102 15.74 -4.28 -15.76
C VAL A 102 17.05 -4.30 -16.56
N LEU A 103 17.10 -3.51 -17.63
CA LEU A 103 18.22 -3.44 -18.59
C LEU A 103 18.71 -1.99 -18.71
N SER A 104 19.94 -1.80 -19.21
CA SER A 104 20.43 -0.47 -19.60
C SER A 104 19.56 0.12 -20.71
N LYS A 105 19.23 1.40 -20.60
CA LYS A 105 18.36 2.11 -21.54
C LYS A 105 19.19 2.67 -22.71
N PRO A 106 18.97 2.20 -23.96
CA PRO A 106 19.50 2.86 -25.16
C PRO A 106 18.88 4.24 -25.38
N PHE A 107 19.38 5.00 -26.35
CA PHE A 107 18.86 6.35 -26.62
C PHE A 107 17.43 6.29 -27.16
N ASN A 108 17.20 5.50 -28.21
CA ASN A 108 15.85 5.19 -28.72
C ASN A 108 15.42 3.82 -28.21
N ALA A 109 15.19 3.72 -26.91
CA ALA A 109 14.96 2.44 -26.25
C ALA A 109 13.66 1.77 -26.71
N ALA A 110 13.78 0.53 -27.20
CA ALA A 110 12.69 -0.38 -27.48
C ALA A 110 12.96 -1.77 -26.87
N CYS A 111 11.92 -2.58 -26.73
CA CYS A 111 12.02 -3.94 -26.19
C CYS A 111 11.72 -4.98 -27.26
N CYS A 112 12.49 -6.08 -27.28
CA CYS A 112 12.18 -7.29 -28.03
C CYS A 112 12.25 -8.48 -27.05
N GLY A 113 11.10 -8.93 -26.57
CA GLY A 113 11.01 -9.91 -25.49
C GLY A 113 11.69 -9.43 -24.20
N THR A 114 12.76 -10.12 -23.79
CA THR A 114 13.53 -9.85 -22.56
C THR A 114 14.82 -9.07 -22.81
N GLN A 115 14.94 -8.43 -23.98
CA GLN A 115 16.09 -7.63 -24.40
C GLN A 115 15.67 -6.20 -24.75
N ALA A 116 16.58 -5.25 -24.53
CA ALA A 116 16.44 -3.85 -24.91
C ALA A 116 17.37 -3.55 -26.07
N TYR A 117 16.92 -2.74 -27.04
CA TYR A 117 17.70 -2.35 -28.21
C TYR A 117 17.41 -0.91 -28.61
N ASP A 118 18.31 -0.29 -29.37
CA ASP A 118 18.10 1.04 -29.93
C ASP A 118 17.36 0.94 -31.26
N SER A 119 16.13 1.46 -31.31
CA SER A 119 15.25 1.37 -32.48
C SER A 119 15.70 2.21 -33.67
N ARG A 120 16.78 2.99 -33.52
CA ARG A 120 17.41 3.67 -34.66
C ARG A 120 18.18 2.71 -35.55
N TRP A 121 18.74 1.65 -34.97
CA TRP A 121 19.64 0.71 -35.68
C TRP A 121 19.03 -0.68 -35.84
N HIS A 122 18.07 -1.01 -34.98
CA HIS A 122 17.52 -2.35 -34.87
C HIS A 122 15.99 -2.33 -34.79
N GLN A 123 15.36 -3.49 -34.96
CA GLN A 123 13.93 -3.73 -34.85
C GLN A 123 13.65 -5.13 -34.25
N CYS A 124 12.39 -5.47 -33.99
CA CYS A 124 12.03 -6.79 -33.44
C CYS A 124 11.41 -7.67 -34.53
N CYS A 125 12.18 -8.65 -35.01
CA CYS A 125 11.79 -9.69 -35.96
C CYS A 125 11.41 -10.98 -35.23
N ASN A 126 10.13 -11.36 -35.18
CA ASN A 126 9.69 -12.64 -34.59
C ASN A 126 10.29 -12.93 -33.20
N GLY A 127 10.34 -11.91 -32.33
CA GLY A 127 10.89 -12.02 -30.98
C GLY A 127 12.42 -12.00 -30.87
N ARG A 128 13.14 -11.73 -31.98
CA ARG A 128 14.59 -11.52 -32.01
C ARG A 128 14.94 -10.14 -32.55
N ILE A 129 16.09 -9.61 -32.14
CA ILE A 129 16.56 -8.31 -32.61
C ILE A 129 17.10 -8.47 -34.04
N CYS A 130 16.33 -7.86 -34.92
CA CYS A 130 16.50 -7.36 -36.27
C CYS A 130 17.41 -6.15 -36.47
#